data_AF-F5LCU5-F1
#
_entry.id   AF-F5LCU5-F1
#
_cell.length_a   1.000
_cell.length_b   1.000
_cell.length_c   1.000
_cell.angle_alpha   90.00
_cell.angle_beta   90.00
_cell.angle_gamma   90.00
#
_symmetry.space_group_name_H-M   'P 1'
#
loop_
_entity.id
_entity.type
_entity.pdbx_description
1 polymer ?
#
loop_
_entity_poly.entity_id
_entity_poly.type
_entity_poly.pdbx_seq_one_letter_code
_entity_poly.pdbx_strand_id
1 'polypeptide(L)'
;MNISSKKMIAAAAGVLMSVSFAAGVYADDWIQKVTAYVRSDFKVVVNGTPANLSSPVLIYDNNSYLPLKEIASRLNANVNWQDSNQTIYVNTRLYPQQPETGDVVYDEIILENPTAYIMKYLGGDYPVLVTLSKGMYYRQSDVQKMGMDTKGLRKAKEKYTEEIYINETELRKVWKENPILTYGEEMPPIIAGEKDDFKIRAIRGYVKDMSNYKIGDTYFFHNPIFIEKLEEANTYRYLLTENGQYYQVILKLTEMQKDLYIVGSSSKQLLGKTAVDPY
;
A
#
# COMPACT_ATOMS: atom_id res chain seq x y z
N MET A 1 10.89 29.93 -83.86
CA MET A 1 10.83 29.69 -82.40
C MET A 1 10.21 28.30 -82.21
N ASN A 2 11.04 27.39 -81.74
CA ASN A 2 10.84 25.96 -81.50
C ASN A 2 9.95 25.82 -80.22
N ILE A 3 9.08 24.84 -79.96
CA ILE A 3 9.18 23.38 -80.03
C ILE A 3 7.77 22.76 -79.87
N SER A 4 7.65 21.57 -80.45
CA SER A 4 6.53 20.64 -80.59
C SER A 4 5.84 20.14 -79.31
N SER A 5 4.50 20.11 -79.39
CA SER A 5 3.54 18.99 -79.11
C SER A 5 4.10 17.71 -78.43
N LYS A 6 3.45 17.04 -77.46
CA LYS A 6 2.07 16.50 -77.40
C LYS A 6 1.74 16.00 -75.98
N LYS A 7 0.47 16.21 -75.57
CA LYS A 7 -0.56 15.27 -75.02
C LYS A 7 -0.11 14.18 -74.02
N MET A 8 -0.80 13.86 -72.93
CA MET A 8 -2.19 13.31 -72.77
C MET A 8 -2.20 12.69 -71.32
N ILE A 9 -3.20 12.73 -70.43
CA ILE A 9 -4.55 12.15 -70.41
C ILE A 9 -5.22 12.58 -69.09
N ALA A 10 -6.54 12.79 -69.14
CA ALA A 10 -7.43 13.18 -68.05
C ALA A 10 -7.81 12.04 -67.08
N ALA A 11 -8.28 12.39 -65.87
CA ALA A 11 -9.58 11.94 -65.34
C ALA A 11 -9.90 12.66 -64.02
N ALA A 12 -11.14 13.15 -63.93
CA ALA A 12 -11.74 13.83 -62.78
C ALA A 12 -12.68 12.88 -62.01
N ALA A 13 -12.77 13.08 -60.70
CA ALA A 13 -13.93 12.81 -59.83
C ALA A 13 -13.54 13.26 -58.42
N GLY A 14 -14.24 14.09 -57.66
CA GLY A 14 -15.56 14.72 -57.75
C GLY A 14 -15.95 15.06 -56.30
N VAL A 15 -16.61 16.21 -56.09
CA VAL A 15 -17.32 16.62 -54.84
C VAL A 15 -16.40 16.88 -53.62
N LEU A 16 -16.25 18.08 -53.06
CA LEU A 16 -17.23 18.80 -52.23
C LEU A 16 -16.68 20.22 -51.95
N MET A 17 -17.28 21.25 -52.54
CA MET A 17 -17.37 22.57 -51.90
C MET A 17 -18.75 22.56 -51.20
N SER A 18 -18.91 22.92 -49.93
CA SER A 18 -18.81 24.31 -49.51
C SER A 18 -19.31 24.47 -48.05
N VAL A 19 -18.54 25.25 -47.25
CA VAL A 19 -18.89 26.13 -46.10
C VAL A 19 -19.70 25.54 -44.91
N SER A 20 -19.48 25.83 -43.62
CA SER A 20 -18.67 26.77 -42.82
C SER A 20 -18.71 26.16 -41.41
N PHE A 21 -17.71 26.29 -40.53
CA PHE A 21 -17.44 27.51 -39.78
C PHE A 21 -15.96 27.56 -39.42
N ALA A 22 -15.31 28.66 -39.79
CA ALA A 22 -14.11 29.11 -39.11
C ALA A 22 -14.54 29.68 -37.75
N ALA A 23 -14.43 28.87 -36.70
CA ALA A 23 -14.10 29.38 -35.37
C ALA A 23 -12.64 28.99 -35.15
N GLY A 24 -11.75 29.95 -35.38
CA GLY A 24 -10.33 29.76 -35.12
C GLY A 24 -10.14 29.48 -33.64
N VAL A 25 -9.58 28.31 -33.33
CA VAL A 25 -8.84 28.12 -32.09
C VAL A 25 -7.38 28.22 -32.51
N TYR A 26 -6.71 29.28 -32.06
CA TYR A 26 -5.27 29.42 -32.22
C TYR A 26 -4.61 28.18 -31.60
N ALA A 27 -4.04 27.31 -32.42
CA ALA A 27 -3.03 26.39 -31.95
C ALA A 27 -1.73 27.21 -31.89
N ASP A 28 -1.35 27.65 -30.69
CA ASP A 28 0.03 28.08 -30.47
C ASP A 28 0.95 26.93 -30.91
N ASP A 29 1.75 27.16 -31.93
CA ASP A 29 2.67 26.16 -32.47
C ASP A 29 3.81 26.01 -31.45
N TRP A 30 3.62 25.10 -30.50
CA TRP A 30 4.48 24.81 -29.34
C TRP A 30 5.86 24.26 -29.73
N ILE A 31 6.17 24.19 -31.03
CA ILE A 31 7.40 23.64 -31.58
C ILE A 31 8.26 24.78 -32.16
N GLN A 32 9.38 25.07 -31.51
CA GLN A 32 10.37 26.05 -31.99
C GLN A 32 11.62 25.35 -32.53
N LYS A 33 12.10 25.78 -33.70
CA LYS A 33 13.35 25.28 -34.27
C LYS A 33 14.54 25.98 -33.61
N VAL A 34 15.47 25.19 -33.07
CA VAL A 34 16.73 25.68 -32.49
C VAL A 34 17.94 25.11 -33.23
N THR A 35 19.10 25.77 -33.13
CA THR A 35 20.40 25.27 -33.61
C THR A 35 21.29 24.98 -32.42
N ALA A 36 21.84 23.76 -32.35
CA ALA A 36 22.70 23.30 -31.26
C ALA A 36 24.05 22.81 -31.79
N TYR A 37 25.09 22.89 -30.97
CA TYR A 37 26.42 22.34 -31.25
C TYR A 37 26.53 20.90 -30.74
N VAL A 38 27.14 20.02 -31.53
CA VAL A 38 27.40 18.63 -31.15
C VAL A 38 28.78 18.51 -30.49
N ARG A 39 28.88 17.93 -29.30
CA ARG A 39 30.11 17.76 -28.51
C ARG A 39 30.35 16.30 -28.16
N SER A 40 31.00 15.57 -29.06
CA SER A 40 31.36 14.15 -28.85
C SER A 40 32.57 13.97 -27.92
N ASP A 41 33.30 15.04 -27.61
CA ASP A 41 34.47 15.05 -26.74
C ASP A 41 34.12 15.12 -25.24
N PHE A 42 32.87 15.45 -24.91
CA PHE A 42 32.42 15.58 -23.52
C PHE A 42 32.30 14.21 -22.84
N LYS A 43 32.90 14.09 -21.65
CA LYS A 43 32.81 12.90 -20.80
C LYS A 43 31.74 13.12 -19.74
N VAL A 44 30.83 12.16 -19.60
CA VAL A 44 29.75 12.19 -18.61
C VAL A 44 30.01 11.10 -17.59
N VAL A 45 29.84 11.41 -16.30
CA VAL A 45 30.02 10.47 -15.18
C VAL A 45 28.80 10.60 -14.27
N VAL A 46 28.13 9.49 -13.98
CA VAL A 46 26.92 9.44 -13.13
C VAL A 46 27.21 8.52 -11.95
N ASN A 47 27.00 9.00 -10.72
CA ASN A 47 27.29 8.26 -9.49
C ASN A 47 28.72 7.65 -9.48
N GLY A 48 29.71 8.43 -9.92
CA GLY A 48 31.12 8.01 -9.99
C GLY A 48 31.47 7.05 -11.12
N THR A 49 30.50 6.62 -11.94
CA THR A 49 30.71 5.69 -13.06
C THR A 49 30.61 6.40 -14.41
N PRO A 50 31.59 6.25 -15.33
CA PRO A 50 31.49 6.81 -16.67
C PRO A 50 30.21 6.38 -17.42
N ALA A 51 29.50 7.35 -17.97
CA ALA A 51 28.30 7.17 -18.75
C ALA A 51 28.62 7.25 -20.24
N ASN A 52 28.76 6.10 -20.88
CA ASN A 52 28.82 6.03 -22.34
C ASN A 52 27.41 6.26 -22.87
N LEU A 53 27.22 7.40 -23.55
CA LEU A 53 25.94 7.80 -24.13
C LEU A 53 25.86 7.36 -25.59
N SER A 54 24.67 6.93 -26.02
CA SER A 54 24.45 6.53 -27.42
C SER A 54 24.42 7.72 -28.38
N SER A 55 24.10 8.92 -27.85
CA SER A 55 24.08 10.18 -28.57
C SER A 55 25.05 11.18 -27.96
N PRO A 56 25.71 12.02 -28.78
CA PRO A 56 26.64 13.05 -28.29
C PRO A 56 25.90 14.13 -27.50
N VAL A 57 26.62 14.81 -26.60
CA VAL A 57 26.08 15.95 -25.85
C VAL A 57 25.78 17.09 -26.81
N LEU A 58 24.62 17.71 -26.68
CA LEU A 58 24.25 18.91 -27.44
C LEU A 58 24.45 20.15 -26.57
N ILE A 59 25.03 21.21 -27.13
CA ILE A 59 25.08 22.51 -26.49
C ILE A 59 24.11 23.45 -27.18
N TYR A 60 23.12 23.92 -26.42
CA TYR A 60 22.21 24.95 -26.84
C TYR A 60 22.15 26.01 -25.75
N ASP A 61 22.28 27.28 -26.13
CA ASP A 61 22.29 28.42 -25.21
C ASP A 61 23.19 28.22 -23.97
N ASN A 62 24.44 27.80 -24.23
CA ASN A 62 25.47 27.50 -23.22
C ASN A 62 25.10 26.41 -22.19
N ASN A 63 24.03 25.64 -22.43
CA ASN A 63 23.60 24.51 -21.60
C ASN A 63 23.89 23.19 -22.29
N SER A 64 24.26 22.18 -21.52
CA SER A 64 24.45 20.81 -22.01
C SER A 64 23.15 20.02 -21.91
N TYR A 65 22.67 19.53 -23.04
CA TYR A 65 21.50 18.67 -23.16
C TYR A 65 21.96 17.25 -23.40
N LEU A 66 21.45 16.34 -22.56
CA LEU A 66 21.81 14.93 -22.58
C LEU A 66 20.55 14.07 -22.83
N PRO A 67 20.71 12.87 -23.40
CA PRO A 67 19.60 11.93 -23.59
C PRO A 67 18.96 11.55 -22.25
N LEU A 68 17.78 12.11 -21.98
CA LEU A 68 17.09 11.99 -20.69
C LEU A 68 16.90 10.53 -20.25
N LYS A 69 16.49 9.63 -21.18
CA LYS A 69 16.27 8.21 -20.87
C LYS A 69 17.54 7.51 -20.39
N GLU A 70 18.68 7.81 -20.99
CA GLU A 70 19.96 7.17 -20.63
C GLU A 70 20.48 7.67 -19.28
N ILE A 71 20.35 8.97 -19.03
CA ILE A 71 20.71 9.56 -17.73
C ILE A 71 19.78 9.05 -16.63
N ALA A 72 18.47 9.07 -16.86
CA ALA A 72 17.47 8.58 -15.91
C ALA A 72 17.68 7.10 -15.59
N SER A 73 17.95 6.24 -16.58
CA SER A 73 18.24 4.82 -16.34
C SER A 73 19.43 4.62 -15.40
N ARG A 74 20.48 5.44 -15.52
CA ARG A 74 21.67 5.35 -14.64
C ARG A 74 21.42 5.89 -13.24
N LEU A 75 20.41 6.74 -13.08
CA LEU A 75 19.91 7.22 -11.80
C LEU A 75 18.81 6.31 -11.21
N ASN A 76 18.64 5.09 -11.75
CA ASN A 76 17.57 4.17 -11.37
C ASN A 76 16.18 4.82 -11.51
N ALA A 77 15.94 5.57 -12.57
CA ALA A 77 14.65 6.20 -12.86
C ALA A 77 14.11 5.75 -14.22
N ASN A 78 12.79 5.72 -14.29
CA ASN A 78 12.01 5.52 -15.50
C ASN A 78 11.58 6.83 -16.10
N VAL A 79 11.52 6.85 -17.43
CA VAL A 79 10.97 7.97 -18.18
C VAL A 79 9.78 7.46 -18.98
N ASN A 80 8.59 7.88 -18.58
CA ASN A 80 7.34 7.55 -19.25
C ASN A 80 6.83 8.80 -19.97
N TRP A 81 6.64 8.69 -21.28
CA TRP A 81 5.93 9.72 -22.04
C TRP A 81 4.44 9.43 -21.99
N GLN A 82 3.66 10.39 -21.50
CA GLN A 82 2.22 10.37 -21.61
C GLN A 82 1.79 11.28 -22.75
N ASP A 83 1.34 10.66 -23.83
CA ASP A 83 0.98 11.38 -25.06
C ASP A 83 -0.26 12.25 -24.88
N SER A 84 -1.24 11.76 -24.11
CA SER A 84 -2.55 12.40 -23.91
C SER A 84 -2.50 13.79 -23.29
N ASN A 85 -1.42 14.12 -22.58
CA ASN A 85 -1.19 15.44 -21.98
C ASN A 85 0.24 15.94 -22.23
N GLN A 86 0.93 15.36 -23.20
CA GLN A 86 2.30 15.72 -23.57
C GLN A 86 3.26 15.84 -22.37
N THR A 87 3.14 14.93 -21.41
CA THR A 87 3.91 14.99 -20.16
C THR A 87 4.96 13.89 -20.10
N ILE A 88 6.21 14.28 -19.82
CA ILE A 88 7.28 13.33 -19.49
C ILE A 88 7.30 13.15 -17.98
N TYR A 89 6.97 11.95 -17.51
CA TYR A 89 7.14 11.55 -16.12
C TYR A 89 8.51 10.91 -15.94
N VAL A 90 9.34 11.49 -15.07
CA VAL A 90 10.60 10.90 -14.62
C VAL A 90 10.39 10.39 -13.20
N ASN A 91 10.24 9.08 -13.07
CA ASN A 91 9.92 8.44 -11.79
C ASN A 91 11.10 7.59 -11.35
N THR A 92 11.66 7.83 -10.16
CA THR A 92 12.66 6.93 -9.58
C THR A 92 12.07 5.53 -9.46
N ARG A 93 12.66 4.55 -10.15
CA ARG A 93 12.37 3.12 -9.96
C ARG A 93 12.99 2.73 -8.63
N LEU A 94 12.15 2.37 -7.66
CA LEU A 94 12.64 1.73 -6.44
C LEU A 94 12.94 0.23 -6.64
N TYR A 95 12.48 -0.42 -7.74
CA TYR A 95 12.93 -1.77 -8.17
C TYR A 95 12.83 -2.02 -9.71
N PRO A 96 13.82 -2.69 -10.34
CA PRO A 96 13.87 -3.03 -11.78
C PRO A 96 13.25 -4.39 -12.18
N GLN A 97 12.47 -5.03 -11.31
CA GLN A 97 11.82 -6.34 -11.61
C GLN A 97 10.39 -6.31 -11.08
N GLN A 98 9.46 -5.77 -11.84
CA GLN A 98 8.03 -5.93 -11.57
C GLN A 98 7.39 -6.52 -12.82
N PRO A 99 6.85 -7.75 -12.78
CA PRO A 99 6.08 -8.27 -13.89
C PRO A 99 4.77 -7.52 -14.00
N GLU A 100 4.33 -7.29 -15.25
CA GLU A 100 2.95 -6.97 -15.55
C GLU A 100 2.06 -8.12 -15.06
N THR A 101 1.05 -7.83 -14.24
CA THR A 101 -0.03 -8.74 -13.84
C THR A 101 0.39 -10.15 -13.38
N GLY A 102 0.49 -10.35 -12.07
CA GLY A 102 0.57 -11.67 -11.45
C GLY A 102 0.46 -11.56 -9.93
N ASP A 103 -0.12 -12.58 -9.30
CA ASP A 103 -0.42 -12.64 -7.87
C ASP A 103 0.74 -12.15 -6.98
N VAL A 104 0.41 -11.29 -6.01
CA VAL A 104 1.36 -10.88 -4.97
C VAL A 104 1.72 -12.13 -4.16
N VAL A 105 2.92 -12.67 -4.37
CA VAL A 105 3.41 -13.81 -3.58
C VAL A 105 3.81 -13.30 -2.20
N TYR A 106 3.01 -13.66 -1.20
CA TYR A 106 3.32 -13.43 0.21
C TYR A 106 4.04 -14.65 0.77
N ASP A 107 5.05 -14.44 1.62
CA ASP A 107 5.53 -15.52 2.48
C ASP A 107 4.37 -15.97 3.40
N GLU A 108 4.10 -17.27 3.53
CA GLU A 108 3.11 -17.75 4.51
C GLU A 108 3.74 -17.76 5.91
N ILE A 109 3.06 -17.14 6.88
CA ILE A 109 3.36 -17.27 8.31
C ILE A 109 2.16 -17.84 9.04
N ILE A 110 2.39 -18.40 10.23
CA ILE A 110 1.32 -18.81 11.14
C ILE A 110 1.24 -17.85 12.32
N LEU A 111 0.04 -17.69 12.86
CA LEU A 111 -0.18 -16.94 14.08
C LEU A 111 0.47 -17.65 15.28
N GLU A 112 1.63 -17.15 15.69
CA GLU A 112 2.42 -17.67 16.80
C GLU A 112 2.51 -16.60 17.89
N ASN A 113 2.06 -16.95 19.10
CA ASN A 113 2.01 -16.07 20.28
C ASN A 113 1.58 -14.62 19.97
N PRO A 114 0.42 -14.42 19.31
CA PRO A 114 -0.05 -13.10 18.94
C PRO A 114 -0.29 -12.27 20.20
N THR A 115 0.25 -11.06 20.20
CA THR A 115 0.17 -10.14 21.33
C THR A 115 -0.18 -8.75 20.82
N ALA A 116 -1.14 -8.13 21.48
CA ALA A 116 -1.48 -6.73 21.23
C ALA A 116 -0.59 -5.81 22.08
N TYR A 117 0.00 -4.81 21.44
CA TYR A 117 0.80 -3.78 22.10
C TYR A 117 0.24 -2.40 21.82
N ILE A 118 0.59 -1.44 22.68
CA ILE A 118 0.57 -0.03 22.33
C ILE A 118 1.95 0.33 21.82
N MET A 119 2.01 0.82 20.59
CA MET A 119 3.23 1.26 19.93
C MET A 119 3.25 2.79 19.91
N LYS A 120 4.21 3.37 20.63
CA LYS A 120 4.44 4.82 20.64
C LYS A 120 5.31 5.19 19.44
N TYR A 121 4.80 6.07 18.59
CA TYR A 121 5.47 6.46 17.35
C TYR A 121 5.05 7.86 16.92
N LEU A 122 6.01 8.73 16.67
CA LEU A 122 5.85 10.13 16.27
C LEU A 122 4.89 10.90 17.19
N GLY A 123 4.94 10.59 18.49
CA GLY A 123 4.09 11.21 19.52
C GLY A 123 2.67 10.67 19.62
N GLY A 124 2.30 9.64 18.83
CA GLY A 124 1.01 8.96 18.91
C GLY A 124 1.11 7.57 19.56
N ASP A 125 0.02 7.13 20.17
CA ASP A 125 -0.16 5.80 20.74
C ASP A 125 -1.06 4.95 19.84
N TYR A 126 -0.52 3.84 19.32
CA TYR A 126 -1.21 3.02 18.34
C TYR A 126 -1.34 1.57 18.82
N PRO A 127 -2.57 1.05 18.96
CA PRO A 127 -2.79 -0.39 19.08
C PRO A 127 -2.24 -1.12 17.86
N VAL A 128 -1.36 -2.09 18.09
CA VAL A 128 -0.79 -2.94 17.04
C VAL A 128 -0.91 -4.40 17.43
N LEU A 129 -1.34 -5.23 16.48
CA LEU A 129 -1.29 -6.68 16.64
C LEU A 129 0.05 -7.21 16.09
N VAL A 130 0.79 -7.91 16.96
CA VAL A 130 2.09 -8.50 16.65
C VAL A 130 2.03 -10.02 16.79
N THR A 131 2.74 -10.76 15.94
CA THR A 131 2.92 -12.21 16.07
C THR A 131 4.40 -12.58 16.02
N LEU A 132 4.80 -13.57 16.82
CA LEU A 132 6.16 -14.06 17.00
C LEU A 132 6.37 -15.34 16.18
N SER A 133 6.42 -15.23 14.86
CA SER A 133 6.78 -16.36 14.01
C SER A 133 8.31 -16.46 13.89
N LYS A 134 8.88 -16.39 12.68
CA LYS A 134 10.34 -16.25 12.43
C LYS A 134 10.86 -14.84 12.78
N GLY A 135 10.53 -14.33 13.97
CA GLY A 135 10.74 -12.95 14.41
C GLY A 135 9.42 -12.21 14.65
N MET A 136 9.52 -10.91 14.96
CA MET A 136 8.35 -10.06 15.20
C MET A 136 7.74 -9.60 13.88
N TYR A 137 6.46 -9.91 13.69
CA TYR A 137 5.66 -9.50 12.55
C TYR A 137 4.53 -8.59 13.02
N TYR A 138 4.40 -7.42 12.41
CA TYR A 138 3.38 -6.42 12.74
C TYR A 138 2.32 -6.43 11.65
N ARG A 139 1.05 -6.35 12.06
CA ARG A 139 -0.06 -6.32 11.12
C ARG A 139 0.01 -5.06 10.25
N GLN A 140 -0.06 -5.23 8.93
CA GLN A 140 0.11 -4.15 7.95
C GLN A 140 -0.90 -3.01 8.16
N SER A 141 -2.17 -3.37 8.40
CA SER A 141 -3.25 -2.39 8.58
C SER A 141 -3.01 -1.48 9.79
N ASP A 142 -2.37 -1.97 10.84
CA ASP A 142 -2.08 -1.18 12.04
C ASP A 142 -0.91 -0.23 11.81
N VAL A 143 0.20 -0.71 11.24
CA VAL A 143 1.36 0.16 10.94
C VAL A 143 1.05 1.21 9.87
N GLN A 144 0.10 0.94 8.97
CA GLN A 144 -0.39 1.94 8.01
C GLN A 144 -1.18 3.07 8.70
N LYS A 145 -1.96 2.77 9.74
CA LYS A 145 -2.64 3.80 10.54
C LYS A 145 -1.66 4.73 11.27
N MET A 146 -0.43 4.26 11.50
CA MET A 146 0.67 5.05 12.04
C MET A 146 1.35 5.96 11.00
N GLY A 147 0.93 5.89 9.73
CA GLY A 147 1.52 6.64 8.63
C GLY A 147 2.79 6.03 8.02
N MET A 148 3.06 4.74 8.26
CA MET A 148 4.19 4.05 7.63
C MET A 148 3.85 3.64 6.19
N ASP A 149 4.71 3.97 5.23
CA ASP A 149 4.56 3.49 3.85
C ASP A 149 5.09 2.06 3.72
N THR A 150 4.17 1.12 3.52
CA THR A 150 4.47 -0.31 3.44
C THR A 150 4.52 -0.86 2.03
N LYS A 151 4.31 -0.03 0.99
CA LYS A 151 4.15 -0.50 -0.40
C LYS A 151 5.36 -1.30 -0.89
N GLY A 152 6.57 -0.85 -0.59
CA GLY A 152 7.83 -1.49 -0.98
C GLY A 152 8.36 -2.56 -0.03
N LEU A 153 7.70 -2.81 1.09
CA LEU A 153 8.18 -3.79 2.08
C LEU A 153 7.78 -5.21 1.70
N ARG A 154 8.64 -6.17 2.06
CA ARG A 154 8.26 -7.59 2.03
C ARG A 154 7.14 -7.84 3.04
N LYS A 155 6.18 -8.66 2.64
CA LYS A 155 4.97 -8.93 3.41
C LYS A 155 4.77 -10.43 3.51
N ALA A 156 4.18 -10.84 4.62
CA ALA A 156 3.75 -12.20 4.84
C ALA A 156 2.22 -12.23 4.96
N LYS A 157 1.60 -13.31 4.48
CA LYS A 157 0.18 -13.57 4.67
C LYS A 157 0.06 -14.57 5.82
N GLU A 158 -0.70 -14.22 6.84
CA GLU A 158 -0.96 -15.13 7.94
C GLU A 158 -1.99 -16.18 7.51
N LYS A 159 -1.69 -17.45 7.78
CA LYS A 159 -2.42 -18.61 7.29
C LYS A 159 -3.90 -18.64 7.68
N TYR A 160 -4.24 -18.27 8.92
CA TYR A 160 -5.58 -18.49 9.46
C TYR A 160 -6.51 -17.29 9.30
N THR A 161 -5.98 -16.10 9.52
CA THR A 161 -6.68 -14.81 9.46
C THR A 161 -6.64 -14.21 8.06
N GLU A 162 -5.73 -14.68 7.21
CA GLU A 162 -5.41 -14.13 5.89
C GLU A 162 -4.90 -12.67 5.92
N GLU A 163 -4.67 -12.13 7.12
CA GLU A 163 -4.18 -10.77 7.29
C GLU A 163 -2.72 -10.66 6.85
N ILE A 164 -2.37 -9.47 6.39
CA ILE A 164 -1.03 -9.19 5.91
C ILE A 164 -0.19 -8.63 7.05
N TYR A 165 1.01 -9.17 7.19
CA TYR A 165 1.98 -8.82 8.21
C TYR A 165 3.32 -8.43 7.58
N ILE A 166 4.12 -7.67 8.34
CA ILE A 166 5.43 -7.19 7.91
C ILE A 166 6.42 -7.47 9.03
N ASN A 167 7.54 -8.10 8.69
CA ASN A 167 8.60 -8.36 9.65
C ASN A 167 9.22 -7.04 10.13
N GLU A 168 9.61 -6.96 11.39
CA GLU A 168 10.23 -5.79 11.98
C GLU A 168 11.46 -5.28 11.21
N THR A 169 12.30 -6.19 10.70
CA THR A 169 13.49 -5.83 9.93
C THR A 169 13.15 -5.10 8.63
N GLU A 170 11.97 -5.34 8.05
CA GLU A 170 11.45 -4.59 6.92
C GLU A 170 10.91 -3.23 7.36
N LEU A 171 10.16 -3.17 8.46
CA LEU A 171 9.62 -1.91 8.99
C LEU A 171 10.70 -0.92 9.42
N ARG A 172 11.82 -1.41 9.96
CA ARG A 172 13.00 -0.60 10.30
C ARG A 172 13.54 0.22 9.13
N LYS A 173 13.28 -0.19 7.88
CA LYS A 173 13.71 0.55 6.67
C LYS A 173 12.88 1.81 6.42
N VAL A 174 11.67 1.89 6.96
CA VAL A 174 10.73 3.00 6.74
C VAL A 174 10.40 3.77 8.03
N TRP A 175 10.92 3.32 9.17
CA TRP A 175 10.80 4.01 10.44
C TRP A 175 11.53 5.36 10.42
N LYS A 176 10.78 6.44 10.61
CA LYS A 176 11.30 7.79 10.87
C LYS A 176 11.90 7.98 12.27
N GLU A 177 11.52 7.14 13.23
CA GLU A 177 12.08 7.08 14.58
C GLU A 177 11.98 5.64 15.12
N ASN A 178 12.67 5.33 16.21
CA ASN A 178 12.53 4.03 16.85
C ASN A 178 11.24 4.00 17.70
N PRO A 179 10.25 3.16 17.35
CA PRO A 179 9.03 3.04 18.12
C PRO A 179 9.29 2.36 19.47
N ILE A 180 8.46 2.68 20.46
CA ILE A 180 8.49 2.04 21.78
C ILE A 180 7.25 1.17 21.92
N LEU A 181 7.44 -0.13 22.18
CA LEU A 181 6.34 -1.05 22.46
C LEU A 181 6.09 -1.10 23.97
N THR A 182 4.85 -0.89 24.37
CA THR A 182 4.38 -1.06 25.75
C THR A 182 3.16 -1.96 25.77
N TYR A 183 2.93 -2.64 26.88
CA TYR A 183 1.64 -3.29 27.13
C TYR A 183 0.56 -2.21 27.32
N GLY A 184 -0.70 -2.54 27.00
CA GLY A 184 -1.83 -1.66 27.29
C GLY A 184 -1.97 -1.41 28.79
N GLU A 185 -2.41 -0.21 29.18
CA GLU A 185 -2.60 0.17 30.58
C GLU A 185 -3.80 -0.53 31.23
N GLU A 186 -4.71 -1.08 30.42
CA GLU A 186 -5.94 -1.72 30.87
C GLU A 186 -5.89 -3.24 30.68
N MET A 187 -6.73 -3.95 31.44
CA MET A 187 -6.84 -5.41 31.36
C MET A 187 -7.10 -5.84 29.91
N PRO A 188 -6.34 -6.81 29.36
CA PRO A 188 -6.52 -7.27 27.98
C PRO A 188 -7.97 -7.73 27.73
N PRO A 189 -8.47 -7.58 26.50
CA PRO A 189 -7.74 -7.17 25.29
C PRO A 189 -7.69 -5.65 25.11
N ILE A 190 -6.70 -5.20 24.34
CA ILE A 190 -6.73 -3.85 23.77
C ILE A 190 -7.92 -3.76 22.79
N ILE A 191 -8.72 -2.69 22.90
CA ILE A 191 -9.85 -2.38 22.02
C ILE A 191 -9.44 -1.23 21.09
N ALA A 192 -9.10 -1.55 19.85
CA ALA A 192 -8.64 -0.60 18.86
C ALA A 192 -9.80 0.08 18.12
N GLY A 193 -9.70 1.40 17.97
CA GLY A 193 -10.61 2.20 17.13
C GLY A 193 -11.93 2.61 17.78
N GLU A 194 -12.19 2.21 19.02
CA GLU A 194 -13.34 2.70 19.79
C GLU A 194 -12.91 3.73 20.83
N LYS A 195 -13.71 4.80 20.96
CA LYS A 195 -13.47 5.89 21.92
C LYS A 195 -14.69 6.15 22.81
N ASP A 196 -15.83 5.52 22.51
CA ASP A 196 -17.03 5.61 23.32
C ASP A 196 -16.93 4.71 24.55
N ASP A 197 -16.87 5.33 25.73
CA ASP A 197 -16.71 4.63 27.01
C ASP A 197 -17.85 3.64 27.31
N PHE A 198 -19.08 3.92 26.87
CA PHE A 198 -20.22 3.04 27.10
C PHE A 198 -20.10 1.77 26.25
N LYS A 199 -19.65 1.91 25.00
CA LYS A 199 -19.37 0.76 24.12
C LYS A 199 -18.18 -0.05 24.59
N ILE A 200 -17.09 0.61 24.99
CA ILE A 200 -15.92 -0.03 25.59
C ILE A 200 -16.33 -0.85 26.83
N ARG A 201 -17.16 -0.28 27.70
CA ARG A 201 -17.68 -0.97 28.89
C ARG A 201 -18.50 -2.20 28.53
N ALA A 202 -19.37 -2.11 27.52
CA ALA A 202 -20.18 -3.24 27.05
C ALA A 202 -19.31 -4.39 26.54
N ILE A 203 -18.29 -4.07 25.73
CA ILE A 203 -17.34 -5.06 25.19
C ILE A 203 -16.55 -5.72 26.33
N ARG A 204 -16.03 -4.95 27.29
CA ARG A 204 -15.29 -5.49 28.44
C ARG A 204 -16.17 -6.38 29.32
N GLY A 205 -17.42 -5.99 29.54
CA GLY A 205 -18.40 -6.82 30.24
C GLY A 205 -18.54 -8.19 29.58
N TYR A 206 -18.77 -8.20 28.26
CA TYR A 206 -18.87 -9.44 27.50
C TYR A 206 -17.60 -10.30 27.60
N VAL A 207 -16.41 -9.72 27.43
CA VAL A 207 -15.14 -10.46 27.53
C VAL A 207 -14.98 -11.07 28.92
N LYS A 208 -15.31 -10.32 29.97
CA LYS A 208 -15.24 -10.80 31.35
C LYS A 208 -16.21 -11.96 31.58
N ASP A 209 -17.46 -11.83 31.13
CA ASP A 209 -18.50 -12.84 31.33
C ASP A 209 -18.18 -14.15 30.57
N MET A 210 -17.51 -14.03 29.42
CA MET A 210 -17.09 -15.18 28.61
C MET A 210 -15.72 -15.74 29.00
N SER A 211 -15.01 -15.12 29.95
CA SER A 211 -13.63 -15.49 30.30
C SER A 211 -13.47 -16.96 30.69
N ASN A 212 -14.44 -17.52 31.41
CA ASN A 212 -14.42 -18.91 31.85
C ASN A 212 -15.85 -19.47 31.93
N TYR A 213 -16.09 -20.60 31.29
CA TYR A 213 -17.36 -21.32 31.45
C TYR A 213 -17.17 -22.84 31.38
N LYS A 214 -18.19 -23.57 31.84
CA LYS A 214 -18.21 -25.03 31.86
C LYS A 214 -19.38 -25.53 31.00
N ILE A 215 -19.12 -26.45 30.08
CA ILE A 215 -20.15 -27.19 29.35
C ILE A 215 -19.95 -28.68 29.66
N GLY A 216 -20.92 -29.29 30.36
CA GLY A 216 -20.76 -30.65 30.88
C GLY A 216 -19.60 -30.73 31.86
N ASP A 217 -18.58 -31.53 31.55
CA ASP A 217 -17.35 -31.69 32.33
C ASP A 217 -16.14 -30.96 31.75
N THR A 218 -16.30 -30.25 30.63
CA THR A 218 -15.23 -29.51 29.97
C THR A 218 -15.23 -28.05 30.42
N TYR A 219 -14.08 -27.58 30.88
CA TYR A 219 -13.82 -26.16 31.13
C TYR A 219 -13.31 -25.49 29.86
N PHE A 220 -13.79 -24.27 29.62
CA PHE A 220 -13.36 -23.43 28.52
C PHE A 220 -12.78 -22.14 29.10
N PHE A 221 -11.55 -21.84 28.70
CA PHE A 221 -10.81 -20.66 29.12
C PHE A 221 -10.64 -19.75 27.91
N HIS A 222 -11.29 -18.59 27.91
CA HIS A 222 -11.16 -17.57 26.87
C HIS A 222 -10.01 -16.65 27.23
N ASN A 223 -8.95 -16.68 26.43
CA ASN A 223 -7.85 -15.74 26.56
C ASN A 223 -7.96 -14.68 25.46
N PRO A 224 -8.40 -13.46 25.81
CA PRO A 224 -8.53 -12.39 24.84
C PRO A 224 -7.16 -11.96 24.30
N ILE A 225 -7.07 -11.74 22.98
CA ILE A 225 -5.84 -11.21 22.33
C ILE A 225 -6.05 -9.75 21.93
N PHE A 226 -7.04 -9.50 21.07
CA PHE A 226 -7.21 -8.19 20.45
C PHE A 226 -8.65 -7.97 20.00
N ILE A 227 -9.17 -6.75 20.15
CA ILE A 227 -10.46 -6.34 19.61
C ILE A 227 -10.27 -5.13 18.72
N GLU A 228 -10.86 -5.12 17.54
CA GLU A 228 -10.88 -3.96 16.66
C GLU A 228 -12.29 -3.60 16.24
N LYS A 229 -12.55 -2.30 16.16
CA LYS A 229 -13.75 -1.75 15.54
C LYS A 229 -13.69 -1.93 14.02
N LEU A 230 -14.78 -2.41 13.44
CA LEU A 230 -14.96 -2.55 12.00
C LEU A 230 -15.68 -1.32 11.41
N GLU A 231 -15.70 -1.23 10.08
CA GLU A 231 -16.41 -0.15 9.37
C GLU A 231 -17.93 -0.21 9.58
N GLU A 232 -18.48 -1.42 9.68
CA GLU A 232 -19.88 -1.58 10.05
C GLU A 232 -20.10 -1.05 11.47
N ALA A 233 -21.10 -0.16 11.59
CA ALA A 233 -21.39 0.51 12.85
C ALA A 233 -21.67 -0.49 13.98
N ASN A 234 -21.05 -0.24 15.14
CA ASN A 234 -21.18 -1.06 16.34
C ASN A 234 -20.72 -2.52 16.17
N THR A 235 -19.93 -2.81 15.13
CA THR A 235 -19.39 -4.15 14.88
C THR A 235 -17.90 -4.19 15.22
N TYR A 236 -17.47 -5.28 15.85
CA TYR A 236 -16.10 -5.48 16.30
C TYR A 236 -15.62 -6.89 15.95
N ARG A 237 -14.36 -7.01 15.55
CA ARG A 237 -13.67 -8.30 15.42
C ARG A 237 -12.88 -8.54 16.70
N TYR A 238 -13.10 -9.69 17.31
CA TYR A 238 -12.47 -10.12 18.55
C TYR A 238 -11.66 -11.40 18.30
N LEU A 239 -10.33 -11.29 18.43
CA LEU A 239 -9.39 -12.40 18.33
C LEU A 239 -9.09 -12.93 19.74
N LEU A 240 -9.20 -14.24 19.93
CA LEU A 240 -8.97 -14.91 21.21
C LEU A 240 -8.41 -16.32 21.03
N THR A 241 -7.86 -16.89 22.10
CA THR A 241 -7.66 -18.33 22.21
C THR A 241 -8.66 -18.96 23.16
N GLU A 242 -9.05 -20.20 22.84
CA GLU A 242 -9.81 -21.06 23.74
C GLU A 242 -9.25 -22.48 23.59
N ASN A 243 -8.77 -23.05 24.69
CA ASN A 243 -8.31 -24.44 24.76
C ASN A 243 -7.34 -24.85 23.62
N GLY A 244 -6.32 -24.02 23.35
CA GLY A 244 -5.30 -24.29 22.32
C GLY A 244 -5.75 -24.04 20.88
N GLN A 245 -6.86 -23.34 20.69
CA GLN A 245 -7.38 -22.96 19.38
C GLN A 245 -7.56 -21.45 19.27
N TYR A 246 -7.28 -20.91 18.08
CA TYR A 246 -7.58 -19.53 17.73
C TYR A 246 -9.00 -19.41 17.23
N TYR A 247 -9.69 -18.38 17.71
CA TYR A 247 -11.03 -18.03 17.27
C TYR A 247 -11.11 -16.56 16.90
N GLN A 248 -11.93 -16.29 15.89
CA GLN A 248 -12.44 -14.97 15.61
C GLN A 248 -13.90 -14.90 16.04
N VAL A 249 -14.26 -13.84 16.76
CA VAL A 249 -15.65 -13.55 17.11
C VAL A 249 -16.04 -12.19 16.52
N ILE A 250 -17.11 -12.16 15.75
CA ILE A 250 -17.74 -10.89 15.35
C ILE A 250 -18.76 -10.51 16.41
N LEU A 251 -18.53 -9.41 17.10
CA LEU A 251 -19.43 -8.84 18.11
C LEU A 251 -20.22 -7.70 17.47
N LYS A 252 -21.53 -7.64 17.73
CA LYS A 252 -22.37 -6.51 17.34
C LYS A 252 -23.06 -5.93 18.56
N LEU A 253 -22.79 -4.67 18.85
CA LEU A 253 -23.43 -3.97 19.96
C LEU A 253 -24.84 -3.52 19.56
N THR A 254 -25.75 -3.61 20.52
CA THR A 254 -27.11 -3.08 20.44
C THR A 254 -27.27 -2.03 21.53
N GLU A 255 -27.79 -0.86 21.15
CA GLU A 255 -28.19 0.17 22.11
C GLU A 255 -29.57 -0.17 22.66
N MET A 256 -29.63 -0.48 23.96
CA MET A 256 -30.88 -0.85 24.63
C MET A 256 -31.69 0.39 25.03
N GLN A 257 -30.96 1.42 25.44
CA GLN A 257 -31.43 2.77 25.73
C GLN A 257 -30.22 3.69 25.62
N LYS A 258 -30.44 5.00 25.66
CA LYS A 258 -29.38 6.00 25.56
C LYS A 258 -28.20 5.65 26.47
N ASP A 259 -27.01 5.57 25.87
CA ASP A 259 -25.73 5.31 26.54
C ASP A 259 -25.64 3.92 27.24
N LEU A 260 -26.55 2.99 26.93
CA LEU A 260 -26.51 1.60 27.40
C LEU A 260 -26.39 0.64 26.22
N TYR A 261 -25.18 0.13 26.03
CA TYR A 261 -24.87 -0.87 25.02
C TYR A 261 -24.70 -2.26 25.64
N ILE A 262 -25.11 -3.28 24.88
CA ILE A 262 -24.82 -4.69 25.17
C ILE A 262 -24.30 -5.36 23.89
N VAL A 263 -23.62 -6.50 24.01
CA VAL A 263 -23.39 -7.38 22.87
C VAL A 263 -24.71 -8.08 22.53
N GLY A 264 -25.42 -7.57 21.52
CA GLY A 264 -26.72 -8.10 21.11
C GLY A 264 -26.61 -9.37 20.27
N SER A 265 -25.48 -9.55 19.58
CA SER A 265 -25.16 -10.80 18.88
C SER A 265 -23.67 -11.01 18.78
N SER A 266 -23.25 -12.29 18.78
CA SER A 266 -21.88 -12.72 18.55
C SER A 266 -21.84 -13.91 17.61
N SER A 267 -20.90 -13.95 16.67
CA SER A 267 -20.64 -15.11 15.81
C SER A 267 -19.19 -15.55 15.94
N LYS A 268 -18.97 -16.81 16.34
CA LYS A 268 -17.64 -17.37 16.61
C LYS A 268 -17.22 -18.33 15.49
N GLN A 269 -16.01 -18.13 14.97
CA GLN A 269 -15.40 -18.92 13.91
C GLN A 269 -14.06 -19.48 14.38
N LEU A 270 -13.86 -20.79 14.23
CA LEU A 270 -12.56 -21.44 14.42
C LEU A 270 -11.61 -21.00 13.30
N LEU A 271 -10.44 -20.51 13.68
CA LEU A 271 -9.40 -20.10 12.75
C LEU A 271 -8.35 -21.20 12.56
N GLY A 272 -7.85 -21.75 13.67
CA GLY A 272 -6.75 -22.70 13.65
C GLY A 272 -6.33 -23.17 15.04
N LYS A 273 -5.25 -23.93 15.11
CA LYS A 273 -4.64 -24.36 16.37
C LYS A 273 -3.49 -23.43 16.75
N THR A 274 -3.24 -23.28 18.06
CA THR A 274 -2.05 -22.59 18.56
C THR A 274 -0.79 -23.33 18.10
N ALA A 275 0.27 -22.59 17.78
CA ALA A 275 1.54 -23.17 17.34
C ALA A 275 2.29 -23.91 18.48
N VAL A 276 1.92 -23.63 19.73
CA VAL A 276 2.45 -24.28 20.94
C VAL A 276 1.39 -25.23 21.48
N ASP A 277 1.80 -26.48 21.74
CA ASP A 277 1.00 -27.47 22.48
C ASP A 277 0.76 -26.92 23.89
N PRO A 278 -0.48 -26.90 24.42
CA PRO A 278 -0.74 -26.40 25.77
C PRO A 278 -0.13 -27.25 26.92
N TYR A 279 0.82 -28.15 26.63
CA TYR A 279 1.48 -29.04 27.59
C TYR A 279 2.99 -29.17 27.33
#